data_AF-A0A8J1U587-F1
#
_entry.id   AF-A0A8J1U587-F1
#
_cell.length_a   1.000
_cell.length_b   1.000
_cell.length_c   1.000
_cell.angle_alpha   90.00
_cell.angle_beta   90.00
_cell.angle_gamma   90.00
#
_symmetry.space_group_name_H-M   'P 1'
#
loop_
_entity.id
_entity.type
_entity.pdbx_description
1 polymer ?
#
loop_
_entity_poly.entity_id
_entity_poly.type
_entity_poly.pdbx_seq_one_letter_code
_entity_poly.pdbx_strand_id
1 'polypeptide(L)'
;MDDKRFKTPEDEIMFWRKQAEEFKIALEDTKEELEEFQISSRELEQELEMQLDQAESKNKELTSANSRLQNEVENLQDKLTSTQSTYHHSMTELEDELAQVKAFKDELTKYIRELEQSNDDLERAKRATVTSLEDFELRLNQALERNAFLENELDEKADLSVTVQRLKDEARDLRQELDVTEIHKSPSEPKPPVLKSEVVIQKDIIDSNKLNEEMKHVKLERMSPPSTPVGTAPSTPRTPSQSQPSLIGGTGTPLTPSARISALNIVGDLLRKVGALESKLASCRNFVKEQPRTKSGSASPMESPRAKRFNRGGPGQTPQSIVKMTAAV
;
A
#
# COMPACT_ATOMS: atom_id res chain seq x y z
N MET A 1 -98.00 9.57 -76.71
CA MET A 1 -98.91 10.67 -76.33
C MET A 1 -100.30 10.12 -76.56
N ASP A 2 -100.94 9.61 -75.52
CA ASP A 2 -102.30 9.07 -75.62
C ASP A 2 -103.28 10.22 -75.83
N ASP A 3 -104.04 10.18 -76.92
CA ASP A 3 -105.11 11.13 -77.22
C ASP A 3 -106.26 10.93 -76.23
N LYS A 4 -106.24 11.68 -75.14
CA LYS A 4 -107.31 11.69 -74.14
C LYS A 4 -108.49 12.49 -74.67
N ARG A 5 -109.60 11.80 -74.99
CA ARG A 5 -110.88 12.43 -75.38
C ARG A 5 -111.75 12.64 -74.16
N PHE A 6 -112.09 13.91 -73.90
CA PHE A 6 -112.96 14.31 -72.78
C PHE A 6 -114.41 14.52 -73.26
N LYS A 7 -115.38 14.23 -72.39
CA LYS A 7 -116.83 14.33 -72.70
C LYS A 7 -117.34 15.78 -72.65
N THR A 8 -116.67 16.63 -71.88
CA THR A 8 -117.01 18.02 -71.64
C THR A 8 -115.73 18.83 -71.40
N PRO A 9 -115.63 20.09 -71.85
CA PRO A 9 -114.44 20.93 -71.60
C PRO A 9 -114.09 21.06 -70.11
N GLU A 10 -115.10 21.08 -69.22
CA GLU A 10 -114.90 21.06 -67.76
C GLU A 10 -114.13 19.82 -67.27
N ASP A 11 -114.39 18.63 -67.82
CA ASP A 11 -113.74 17.39 -67.38
C ASP A 11 -112.27 17.33 -67.81
N GLU A 12 -111.97 17.90 -68.98
CA GLU A 12 -110.59 18.09 -69.45
C GLU A 12 -109.81 19.03 -68.52
N ILE A 13 -110.42 20.17 -68.17
CA ILE A 13 -109.83 21.14 -67.24
C ILE A 13 -109.61 20.51 -65.85
N MET A 14 -110.57 19.75 -65.33
CA MET A 14 -110.43 19.06 -64.04
C MET A 14 -109.35 17.97 -64.08
N PHE A 15 -109.26 17.19 -65.15
CA PHE A 15 -108.22 16.18 -65.31
C PHE A 15 -106.83 16.81 -65.33
N TRP A 16 -106.60 17.82 -66.18
CA TRP A 16 -105.29 18.49 -66.26
C TRP A 16 -104.96 19.27 -64.98
N ARG A 17 -105.95 19.85 -64.29
CA ARG A 17 -105.76 20.46 -62.96
C ARG A 17 -105.32 19.43 -61.93
N LYS A 18 -105.97 18.26 -61.88
CA LYS A 18 -105.59 17.17 -60.97
C LYS A 18 -104.17 16.66 -61.28
N GLN A 19 -103.86 16.46 -62.57
CA GLN A 19 -102.53 16.01 -62.99
C GLN A 19 -101.44 17.03 -62.66
N ALA A 20 -101.72 18.32 -62.84
CA ALA A 20 -100.82 19.39 -62.44
C ALA A 20 -100.62 19.45 -60.92
N GLU A 21 -101.67 19.23 -60.13
CA GLU A 21 -101.55 19.17 -58.67
C GLU A 21 -100.76 17.93 -58.22
N GLU A 22 -100.99 16.76 -58.82
CA GLU A 22 -100.19 15.55 -58.56
C GLU A 22 -98.70 15.76 -58.89
N PHE A 23 -98.38 16.38 -60.04
CA PHE A 23 -96.99 16.71 -60.37
C PHE A 23 -96.39 17.76 -59.44
N LYS A 24 -97.19 18.73 -58.99
CA LYS A 24 -96.75 19.74 -58.03
C LYS A 24 -96.45 19.12 -56.68
N ILE A 25 -97.30 18.21 -56.18
CA ILE A 25 -97.06 17.46 -54.95
C ILE A 25 -95.79 16.61 -55.09
N ALA A 26 -95.68 15.79 -56.14
CA ALA A 26 -94.49 14.96 -56.36
C ALA A 26 -93.19 15.78 -56.50
N LEU A 27 -93.27 16.96 -57.12
CA LEU A 27 -92.15 17.89 -57.21
C LEU A 27 -91.80 18.50 -55.85
N GLU A 28 -92.77 18.70 -54.97
CA GLU A 28 -92.50 19.18 -53.62
C GLU A 28 -91.92 18.07 -52.74
N ASP A 29 -92.52 16.88 -52.73
CA ASP A 29 -92.02 15.71 -52.00
C ASP A 29 -90.56 15.39 -52.37
N THR A 30 -90.24 15.40 -53.67
CA THR A 30 -88.86 15.15 -54.14
C THR A 30 -87.87 16.26 -53.78
N LYS A 31 -88.33 17.52 -53.62
CA LYS A 31 -87.47 18.58 -53.09
C LYS A 31 -87.24 18.40 -51.60
N GLU A 32 -88.28 18.10 -50.83
CA GLU A 32 -88.15 17.86 -49.39
C GLU A 32 -87.19 16.69 -49.12
N GLU A 33 -87.33 15.58 -49.85
CA GLU A 33 -86.40 14.43 -49.76
C GLU A 33 -84.95 14.84 -50.11
N LEU A 34 -84.76 15.67 -51.14
CA LEU A 34 -83.44 16.17 -51.51
C LEU A 34 -82.85 17.08 -50.43
N GLU A 35 -83.66 17.96 -49.84
CA GLU A 35 -83.25 18.83 -48.74
C GLU A 35 -82.85 18.02 -47.49
N GLU A 36 -83.65 17.01 -47.12
CA GLU A 36 -83.31 16.09 -46.02
C GLU A 36 -82.00 15.35 -46.29
N PHE A 37 -81.81 14.84 -47.52
CA PHE A 37 -80.56 14.17 -47.90
C PHE A 37 -79.35 15.13 -47.83
N GLN A 38 -79.51 16.37 -48.29
CA GLN A 38 -78.44 17.38 -48.20
C GLN A 38 -78.10 17.74 -46.76
N ILE A 39 -79.10 17.86 -45.89
CA ILE A 39 -78.89 18.11 -44.46
C ILE A 39 -78.19 16.91 -43.82
N SER A 40 -78.67 15.69 -44.04
CA SER A 40 -78.08 14.47 -43.48
C SER A 40 -76.63 14.25 -43.95
N SER A 41 -76.33 14.52 -45.22
CA SER A 41 -74.95 14.46 -45.74
C SER A 41 -74.05 15.47 -45.03
N ARG A 42 -74.53 16.70 -44.82
CA ARG A 42 -73.77 17.74 -44.12
C ARG A 42 -73.52 17.40 -42.65
N GLU A 43 -74.51 16.85 -41.96
CA GLU A 43 -74.36 16.39 -40.58
C GLU A 43 -73.34 15.24 -40.47
N LEU A 44 -73.38 14.29 -41.41
CA LEU A 44 -72.40 13.20 -41.48
C LEU A 44 -70.99 13.71 -41.77
N GLU A 45 -70.84 14.65 -42.70
CA GLU A 45 -69.56 15.30 -43.00
C GLU A 45 -68.99 15.99 -41.76
N GLN A 46 -69.81 16.74 -41.01
CA GLN A 46 -69.39 17.40 -39.77
C GLN A 46 -68.96 16.39 -38.69
N GLU A 47 -69.67 15.27 -38.54
CA GLU A 47 -69.29 14.21 -37.61
C GLU A 47 -67.94 13.58 -38.00
N LEU A 48 -67.72 13.34 -39.30
CA LEU A 48 -66.45 12.81 -39.81
C LEU A 48 -65.30 13.80 -39.63
N GLU A 49 -65.53 15.10 -39.90
CA GLU A 49 -64.55 16.16 -39.65
C GLU A 49 -64.19 16.24 -38.16
N MET A 50 -65.18 16.19 -37.27
CA MET A 50 -64.94 16.18 -35.82
C MET A 50 -64.12 14.95 -35.38
N GLN A 51 -64.42 13.76 -35.91
CA GLN A 51 -63.65 12.56 -35.60
C GLN A 51 -62.22 12.64 -36.13
N LEU A 52 -62.03 13.21 -37.33
CA LEU A 52 -60.72 13.45 -37.90
C LEU A 52 -59.91 14.42 -37.02
N ASP A 53 -60.48 15.55 -36.63
CA ASP A 53 -59.84 16.53 -35.75
C ASP A 53 -59.44 15.93 -34.40
N GLN A 54 -60.31 15.11 -33.80
CA GLN A 54 -59.99 14.41 -32.56
C GLN A 54 -58.83 13.42 -32.75
N ALA A 55 -58.82 12.67 -33.85
CA ALA A 55 -57.76 11.73 -34.16
C ALA A 55 -56.42 12.43 -34.43
N GLU A 56 -56.43 13.53 -35.19
CA GLU A 56 -55.26 14.35 -35.47
C GLU A 56 -54.70 15.00 -34.20
N SER A 57 -55.56 15.55 -33.35
CA SER A 57 -55.17 16.10 -32.05
C SER A 57 -54.50 15.05 -31.18
N LYS A 58 -55.11 13.86 -31.07
CA LYS A 58 -54.53 12.73 -30.32
C LYS A 58 -53.20 12.26 -30.90
N ASN A 59 -53.05 12.22 -32.22
CA ASN A 59 -51.80 11.86 -32.88
C ASN A 59 -50.70 12.88 -32.56
N LYS A 60 -51.02 14.17 -32.61
CA LYS A 60 -50.11 15.26 -32.24
C LYS A 60 -49.66 15.15 -30.78
N GLU A 61 -50.59 14.91 -29.86
CA GLU A 61 -50.28 14.68 -28.44
C GLU A 61 -49.35 13.48 -28.25
N LEU A 62 -49.68 12.33 -28.85
CA LEU A 62 -48.84 11.12 -28.78
C LEU A 62 -47.45 11.34 -29.37
N THR A 63 -47.35 12.08 -30.48
CA THR A 63 -46.07 12.41 -31.12
C THR A 63 -45.23 13.31 -30.22
N SER A 64 -45.84 14.31 -29.59
CA SER A 64 -45.15 15.19 -28.63
C SER A 64 -44.68 14.43 -27.38
N ALA A 65 -45.49 13.50 -26.87
CA ALA A 65 -45.13 12.66 -25.74
C ALA A 65 -43.98 11.70 -26.10
N ASN A 66 -44.01 11.12 -27.31
CA ASN A 66 -42.95 10.24 -27.80
C ASN A 66 -41.62 11.00 -27.94
N SER A 67 -41.64 12.20 -28.55
CA SER A 67 -40.45 13.05 -28.64
C SER A 67 -39.89 13.42 -27.25
N ARG A 68 -40.76 13.74 -26.28
CA ARG A 68 -40.33 14.01 -24.90
C ARG A 68 -39.69 12.79 -24.25
N LEU A 69 -40.30 11.61 -24.40
CA LEU A 69 -39.75 10.36 -23.85
C LEU A 69 -38.42 9.99 -24.51
N GLN A 70 -38.27 10.19 -25.82
CA GLN A 70 -37.01 10.00 -26.53
C GLN A 70 -35.89 10.89 -25.96
N ASN A 71 -36.16 12.18 -25.76
CA ASN A 71 -35.20 13.10 -25.15
C ASN A 71 -34.84 12.71 -23.71
N GLU A 72 -35.80 12.19 -22.94
CA GLU A 72 -35.54 11.70 -21.58
C GLU A 72 -34.65 10.46 -21.58
N VAL A 73 -34.88 9.53 -22.52
CA VAL A 73 -34.04 8.34 -22.71
C VAL A 73 -32.62 8.75 -23.09
N GLU A 74 -32.44 9.65 -24.06
CA GLU A 74 -31.12 10.15 -24.47
C GLU A 74 -30.39 10.82 -23.31
N ASN A 75 -31.06 11.70 -22.56
CA ASN A 75 -30.48 12.34 -21.38
C ASN A 75 -30.09 11.34 -20.27
N LEU A 76 -30.89 10.28 -20.06
CA LEU A 76 -30.54 9.23 -19.11
C LEU A 76 -29.35 8.39 -19.61
N GLN A 77 -29.26 8.13 -20.90
CA GLN A 77 -28.12 7.46 -21.52
C GLN A 77 -26.85 8.30 -21.37
N ASP A 78 -26.89 9.60 -21.63
CA ASP A 78 -25.76 10.52 -21.46
C ASP A 78 -25.29 10.61 -20.00
N LYS A 79 -26.23 10.64 -19.06
CA LYS A 79 -25.89 10.61 -17.62
C LYS A 79 -25.26 9.27 -17.23
N LEU A 80 -25.76 8.16 -17.75
CA LEU A 80 -25.19 6.85 -17.48
C LEU A 80 -23.77 6.73 -18.04
N THR A 81 -23.54 7.15 -19.29
CA THR A 81 -22.22 7.10 -19.91
C THR A 81 -21.24 8.05 -19.22
N SER A 82 -21.67 9.28 -18.89
CA SER A 82 -20.86 10.25 -18.15
C SER A 82 -20.47 9.71 -16.77
N THR A 83 -21.43 9.20 -16.00
CA THR A 83 -21.14 8.62 -14.68
C THR A 83 -20.24 7.40 -14.80
N GLN A 84 -20.49 6.49 -15.74
CA GLN A 84 -19.64 5.33 -15.99
C GLN A 84 -18.20 5.75 -16.35
N SER A 85 -18.03 6.77 -17.18
CA SER A 85 -16.71 7.32 -17.50
C SER A 85 -16.00 7.88 -16.26
N THR A 86 -16.71 8.60 -15.39
CA THR A 86 -16.12 9.11 -14.13
C THR A 86 -15.75 7.99 -13.17
N TYR A 87 -16.56 6.95 -13.06
CA TYR A 87 -16.26 5.78 -12.24
C TYR A 87 -15.03 5.03 -12.76
N HIS A 88 -14.94 4.82 -14.08
CA HIS A 88 -13.77 4.17 -14.69
C HIS A 88 -12.50 4.99 -14.46
N HIS A 89 -12.57 6.32 -14.64
CA HIS A 89 -11.43 7.19 -14.37
C HIS A 89 -10.97 7.10 -12.91
N SER A 90 -11.90 7.24 -11.96
CA SER A 90 -11.59 7.13 -10.52
C SER A 90 -11.08 5.74 -10.15
N MET A 91 -11.60 4.68 -10.78
CA MET A 91 -11.12 3.32 -10.57
C MET A 91 -9.67 3.17 -11.04
N THR A 92 -9.33 3.68 -12.23
CA THR A 92 -7.94 3.66 -12.73
C THR A 92 -7.00 4.44 -11.81
N GLU A 93 -7.39 5.63 -11.35
CA GLU A 93 -6.58 6.41 -10.40
C GLU A 93 -6.33 5.64 -9.10
N LEU A 94 -7.35 5.01 -8.52
CA LEU A 94 -7.22 4.19 -7.31
C LEU A 94 -6.36 2.93 -7.55
N GLU A 95 -6.45 2.31 -8.72
CA GLU A 95 -5.60 1.18 -9.11
C GLU A 95 -4.13 1.59 -9.22
N ASP A 96 -3.85 2.76 -9.80
CA ASP A 96 -2.52 3.33 -9.94
C ASP A 96 -1.92 3.70 -8.56
N GLU A 97 -2.68 4.36 -7.69
CA GLU A 97 -2.27 4.66 -6.32
C GLU A 97 -1.98 3.37 -5.52
N LEU A 98 -2.83 2.35 -5.66
CA LEU A 98 -2.62 1.05 -5.02
C LEU A 98 -1.32 0.38 -5.53
N ALA A 99 -1.05 0.46 -6.83
CA ALA A 99 0.18 -0.06 -7.42
C ALA A 99 1.41 0.69 -6.90
N GLN A 100 1.34 2.02 -6.80
CA GLN A 100 2.41 2.85 -6.25
C GLN A 100 2.70 2.53 -4.78
N VAL A 101 1.66 2.41 -3.95
CA VAL A 101 1.81 2.07 -2.52
C VAL A 101 2.42 0.68 -2.35
N LYS A 102 2.03 -0.30 -3.18
CA LYS A 102 2.65 -1.64 -3.17
C LYS A 102 4.13 -1.58 -3.57
N ALA A 103 4.47 -0.84 -4.61
CA ALA A 103 5.86 -0.68 -5.03
C ALA A 103 6.71 -0.03 -3.92
N PHE A 104 6.21 1.02 -3.28
CA PHE A 104 6.91 1.69 -2.17
C PHE A 104 7.07 0.76 -0.96
N LYS A 105 6.06 -0.05 -0.64
CA LYS A 105 6.15 -1.07 0.41
C LYS A 105 7.24 -2.10 0.11
N ASP A 106 7.33 -2.57 -1.13
CA ASP A 106 8.32 -3.55 -1.54
C ASP A 106 9.74 -2.94 -1.47
N GLU A 107 9.90 -1.69 -1.88
CA GLU A 107 11.14 -0.93 -1.74
C GLU A 107 11.55 -0.76 -0.26
N LEU A 108 10.64 -0.33 0.61
CA LEU A 108 10.91 -0.23 2.04
C LEU A 108 11.28 -1.57 2.66
N THR A 109 10.62 -2.66 2.24
CA THR A 109 10.94 -4.01 2.72
C THR A 109 12.35 -4.42 2.30
N LYS A 110 12.77 -4.06 1.08
CA LYS A 110 14.14 -4.27 0.62
C LYS A 110 15.13 -3.43 1.43
N TYR A 111 14.82 -2.16 1.65
CA TYR A 111 15.67 -1.26 2.43
C TYR A 111 15.85 -1.72 3.88
N ILE A 112 14.79 -2.23 4.52
CA ILE A 112 14.88 -2.83 5.87
C ILE A 112 15.89 -3.98 5.89
N ARG A 113 15.83 -4.90 4.90
CA ARG A 113 16.79 -6.01 4.82
C ARG A 113 18.23 -5.54 4.61
N GLU A 114 18.42 -4.49 3.81
CA GLU A 114 19.76 -3.89 3.59
C GLU A 114 20.29 -3.27 4.89
N LEU A 115 19.43 -2.61 5.68
CA LEU A 115 19.80 -2.08 7.00
C LEU A 115 20.11 -3.19 8.01
N GLU A 116 19.31 -4.26 8.05
CA GLU A 116 19.56 -5.43 8.90
C GLU A 116 20.92 -6.06 8.58
N GLN A 117 21.23 -6.25 7.29
CA GLN A 117 22.52 -6.78 6.86
C GLN A 117 23.69 -5.87 7.27
N SER A 118 23.56 -4.55 7.05
CA SER A 118 24.58 -3.58 7.45
C SER A 118 24.82 -3.57 8.96
N ASN A 119 23.75 -3.74 9.75
CA ASN A 119 23.84 -3.86 11.20
C ASN A 119 24.57 -5.14 11.63
N ASP A 120 24.26 -6.28 11.01
CA ASP A 120 24.96 -7.55 11.26
C ASP A 120 26.47 -7.44 10.94
N ASP A 121 26.82 -6.81 9.82
CA ASP A 121 28.20 -6.55 9.43
C ASP A 121 28.91 -5.63 10.44
N LEU A 122 28.22 -4.59 10.93
CA LEU A 122 28.73 -3.69 11.95
C LEU A 122 28.96 -4.40 13.29
N GLU A 123 28.02 -5.24 13.72
CA GLU A 123 28.19 -6.07 14.92
C GLU A 123 29.36 -7.04 14.79
N ARG A 124 29.52 -7.65 13.61
CA ARG A 124 30.65 -8.54 13.33
C ARG A 124 31.97 -7.79 13.40
N ALA A 125 32.05 -6.61 12.79
CA ALA A 125 33.23 -5.76 12.86
C ALA A 125 33.55 -5.37 14.33
N LYS A 126 32.52 -5.02 15.11
CA LYS A 126 32.66 -4.73 16.54
C LYS A 126 33.19 -5.93 17.32
N ARG A 127 32.68 -7.14 17.08
CA ARG A 127 33.19 -8.36 17.75
C ARG A 127 34.66 -8.59 17.40
N ALA A 128 35.03 -8.45 16.13
CA ALA A 128 36.42 -8.61 15.70
C ALA A 128 37.37 -7.56 16.31
N THR A 129 36.93 -6.30 16.43
CA THR A 129 37.75 -5.26 17.07
C THR A 129 37.90 -5.49 18.57
N VAL A 130 36.85 -5.92 19.27
CA VAL A 130 36.93 -6.27 20.70
C VAL A 130 37.92 -7.41 20.93
N THR A 131 37.82 -8.51 20.19
CA THR A 131 38.77 -9.63 20.33
C THR A 131 40.20 -9.21 20.01
N SER A 132 40.41 -8.35 19.00
CA SER A 132 41.74 -7.82 18.69
C SER A 132 42.30 -6.98 19.85
N LEU A 133 41.47 -6.15 20.49
CA LEU A 133 41.87 -5.38 21.67
C LEU A 133 42.22 -6.29 22.86
N GLU A 134 41.40 -7.30 23.13
CA GLU A 134 41.66 -8.31 24.18
C GLU A 134 43.00 -9.03 23.94
N ASP A 135 43.31 -9.40 22.69
CA ASP A 135 44.59 -10.01 22.31
C ASP A 135 45.77 -9.06 22.55
N PHE A 136 45.62 -7.75 22.25
CA PHE A 136 46.63 -6.74 22.54
C PHE A 136 46.85 -6.57 24.04
N GLU A 137 45.77 -6.51 24.83
CA GLU A 137 45.82 -6.42 26.29
C GLU A 137 46.55 -7.62 26.89
N LEU A 138 46.25 -8.83 26.44
CA LEU A 138 46.94 -10.04 26.89
C LEU A 138 48.44 -10.00 26.59
N ARG A 139 48.83 -9.60 25.38
CA ARG A 139 50.24 -9.47 24.99
C ARG A 139 50.96 -8.40 25.82
N LEU A 140 50.29 -7.28 26.08
CA LEU A 140 50.85 -6.22 26.91
C LEU A 140 51.05 -6.70 28.35
N ASN A 141 50.08 -7.39 28.93
CA ASN A 141 50.19 -7.97 30.28
C ASN A 141 51.35 -8.97 30.36
N GLN A 142 51.49 -9.87 29.39
CA GLN A 142 52.62 -10.79 29.33
C GLN A 142 53.97 -10.08 29.16
N ALA A 143 54.01 -8.93 28.46
CA ALA A 143 55.22 -8.13 28.34
C ALA A 143 55.55 -7.41 29.67
N LEU A 144 54.54 -6.92 30.38
CA LEU A 144 54.68 -6.34 31.71
C LEU A 144 55.20 -7.37 32.73
N GLU A 145 54.64 -8.58 32.75
CA GLU A 145 55.10 -9.67 33.61
C GLU A 145 56.57 -10.03 33.35
N ARG A 146 56.97 -10.11 32.07
CA ARG A 146 58.38 -10.36 31.71
C ARG A 146 59.30 -9.21 32.14
N ASN A 147 58.87 -7.95 31.98
CA ASN A 147 59.66 -6.82 32.44
C ASN A 147 59.83 -6.80 33.96
N ALA A 148 58.76 -7.09 34.72
CA ALA A 148 58.85 -7.21 36.17
C ALA A 148 59.79 -8.34 36.61
N PHE A 149 59.78 -9.48 35.90
CA PHE A 149 60.72 -10.57 36.15
C PHE A 149 62.17 -10.14 35.89
N LEU A 150 62.43 -9.47 34.76
CA LEU A 150 63.76 -8.95 34.42
C LEU A 150 64.24 -7.87 35.40
N GLU A 151 63.33 -7.03 35.91
CA GLU A 151 63.64 -6.03 36.93
C GLU A 151 64.12 -6.69 38.22
N ASN A 152 63.43 -7.74 38.69
CA ASN A 152 63.88 -8.54 39.83
C ASN A 152 65.24 -9.21 39.60
N GLU A 153 65.48 -9.79 38.41
CA GLU A 153 66.79 -10.38 38.07
C GLU A 153 67.92 -9.33 38.08
N LEU A 154 67.63 -8.09 37.67
CA LEU A 154 68.58 -6.98 37.73
C LEU A 154 68.85 -6.56 39.19
N ASP A 155 67.83 -6.53 40.03
CA ASP A 155 67.96 -6.23 41.46
C ASP A 155 68.80 -7.30 42.18
N GLU A 156 68.53 -8.60 41.96
CA GLU A 156 69.34 -9.70 42.51
C GLU A 156 70.80 -9.61 42.06
N LYS A 157 71.03 -9.27 40.80
CA LYS A 157 72.38 -9.04 40.27
C LYS A 157 73.06 -7.86 40.94
N ALA A 158 72.34 -6.78 41.23
CA ALA A 158 72.86 -5.62 41.94
C ALA A 158 73.27 -5.98 43.37
N ASP A 159 72.42 -6.72 44.11
CA ASP A 159 72.71 -7.22 45.45
C ASP A 159 73.93 -8.14 45.48
N LEU A 160 74.03 -9.07 44.51
CA LEU A 160 75.20 -9.93 44.34
C LEU A 160 76.46 -9.11 44.03
N SER A 161 76.35 -8.06 43.24
CA SER A 161 77.47 -7.15 42.98
C SER A 161 77.94 -6.45 44.25
N VAL A 162 77.03 -5.99 45.10
CA VAL A 162 77.35 -5.36 46.40
C VAL A 162 78.04 -6.36 47.34
N THR A 163 77.52 -7.59 47.46
CA THR A 163 78.13 -8.63 48.30
C THR A 163 79.51 -9.05 47.78
N VAL A 164 79.68 -9.22 46.46
CA VAL A 164 80.99 -9.49 45.85
C VAL A 164 81.96 -8.34 46.11
N GLN A 165 81.51 -7.08 46.02
CA GLN A 165 82.36 -5.93 46.29
C GLN A 165 82.78 -5.90 47.77
N ARG A 166 81.86 -6.15 48.69
CA ARG A 166 82.17 -6.28 50.11
C ARG A 166 83.19 -7.38 50.40
N LEU A 167 82.99 -8.58 49.84
CA LEU A 167 83.93 -9.69 50.00
C LEU A 167 85.32 -9.37 49.40
N LYS A 168 85.38 -8.61 48.30
CA LYS A 168 86.64 -8.11 47.75
C LYS A 168 87.34 -7.15 48.69
N ASP A 169 86.59 -6.26 49.34
CA ASP A 169 87.13 -5.32 50.32
C ASP A 169 87.60 -6.06 51.58
N GLU A 170 86.81 -7.01 52.12
CA GLU A 170 87.23 -7.89 53.22
C GLU A 170 88.48 -8.72 52.86
N ALA A 171 88.54 -9.28 51.64
CA ALA A 171 89.73 -9.99 51.16
C ALA A 171 90.94 -9.07 50.96
N ARG A 172 90.72 -7.79 50.65
CA ARG A 172 91.78 -6.78 50.58
C ARG A 172 92.28 -6.43 51.98
N ASP A 173 91.38 -6.23 52.94
CA ASP A 173 91.70 -5.93 54.32
C ASP A 173 92.48 -7.09 54.97
N LEU A 174 92.02 -8.33 54.80
CA LEU A 174 92.76 -9.51 55.27
C LEU A 174 94.15 -9.66 54.64
N ARG A 175 94.31 -9.31 53.34
CA ARG A 175 95.64 -9.27 52.70
C ARG A 175 96.53 -8.18 53.32
N GLN A 176 95.98 -7.01 53.62
CA GLN A 176 96.72 -5.96 54.32
C GLN A 176 97.09 -6.38 55.75
N GLU A 177 96.21 -7.07 56.47
CA GLU A 177 96.52 -7.64 57.79
C GLU A 177 97.65 -8.67 57.70
N LEU A 178 97.61 -9.57 56.69
CA LEU A 178 98.70 -10.51 56.43
C LEU A 178 100.02 -9.79 56.13
N ASP A 179 100.03 -8.81 55.23
CA ASP A 179 101.22 -8.01 54.91
C ASP A 179 101.76 -7.28 56.15
N VAL A 180 100.90 -6.72 57.00
CA VAL A 180 101.30 -6.07 58.27
C VAL A 180 101.86 -7.08 59.26
N THR A 181 101.29 -8.28 59.37
CA THR A 181 101.86 -9.36 60.21
C THR A 181 103.20 -9.87 59.67
N GLU A 182 103.42 -9.83 58.36
CA GLU A 182 104.72 -10.13 57.74
C GLU A 182 105.74 -9.02 58.04
N ILE A 183 105.33 -7.76 57.99
CA ILE A 183 106.17 -6.58 58.33
C ILE A 183 106.50 -6.53 59.83
N HIS A 184 105.59 -6.97 60.72
CA HIS A 184 105.85 -7.02 62.17
C HIS A 184 106.68 -8.23 62.62
N LYS A 185 107.07 -9.17 61.73
CA LYS A 185 107.80 -10.39 62.12
C LYS A 185 109.32 -10.39 61.85
N SER A 186 109.95 -9.37 61.24
CA SER A 186 111.41 -9.21 61.29
C SER A 186 111.97 -8.01 60.51
N PRO A 187 113.04 -7.34 60.99
CA PRO A 187 113.99 -6.59 60.17
C PRO A 187 115.06 -7.53 59.56
N SER A 188 115.08 -7.69 58.23
CA SER A 188 116.29 -7.94 57.41
C SER A 188 115.93 -8.06 55.92
N GLU A 189 116.48 -7.15 55.10
CA GLU A 189 116.57 -7.14 53.62
C GLU A 189 117.28 -8.38 53.01
N PRO A 190 117.34 -8.60 51.66
CA PRO A 190 116.97 -7.71 50.53
C PRO A 190 116.13 -8.35 49.38
N LYS A 191 115.62 -7.48 48.50
CA LYS A 191 115.03 -7.70 47.16
C LYS A 191 116.10 -7.47 46.05
N PRO A 192 115.89 -7.66 44.72
CA PRO A 192 114.98 -8.53 43.90
C PRO A 192 115.78 -9.18 42.70
N PRO A 193 115.28 -9.58 41.48
CA PRO A 193 114.29 -8.94 40.59
C PRO A 193 113.14 -9.83 40.05
N VAL A 194 112.14 -9.10 39.56
CA VAL A 194 110.87 -9.45 38.90
C VAL A 194 111.07 -10.11 37.52
N LEU A 195 110.22 -11.06 37.12
CA LEU A 195 109.63 -11.13 35.76
C LEU A 195 108.27 -11.85 35.75
N LYS A 196 107.42 -11.39 34.83
CA LYS A 196 105.95 -11.51 34.73
C LYS A 196 105.48 -12.78 33.99
N SER A 197 104.29 -13.28 34.31
CA SER A 197 103.29 -13.85 33.36
C SER A 197 102.06 -14.26 34.18
N GLU A 198 101.01 -13.47 34.16
CA GLU A 198 99.89 -13.50 33.21
C GLU A 198 98.78 -14.46 33.69
N VAL A 199 97.69 -13.79 34.08
CA VAL A 199 96.46 -14.34 34.62
C VAL A 199 95.65 -14.95 33.47
N VAL A 200 95.33 -16.23 33.57
CA VAL A 200 94.16 -16.81 32.88
C VAL A 200 93.43 -17.70 33.89
N ILE A 201 92.51 -17.09 34.63
CA ILE A 201 91.48 -17.84 35.35
C ILE A 201 90.44 -18.21 34.29
N GLN A 202 90.40 -19.49 33.97
CA GLN A 202 89.42 -20.13 33.11
C GLN A 202 88.01 -19.79 33.63
N LYS A 203 87.25 -19.06 32.81
CA LYS A 203 85.82 -18.90 32.98
C LYS A 203 85.17 -20.09 32.26
N ASP A 204 84.85 -21.12 33.01
CA ASP A 204 84.00 -22.21 32.53
C ASP A 204 82.62 -21.63 32.17
N ILE A 205 82.44 -21.33 30.89
CA ILE A 205 81.12 -21.18 30.27
C ILE A 205 80.74 -22.59 29.81
N ILE A 206 80.08 -23.32 30.70
CA ILE A 206 79.42 -24.57 30.34
C ILE A 206 78.10 -24.19 29.68
N ASP A 207 78.09 -24.30 28.34
CA ASP A 207 76.89 -24.44 27.55
C ASP A 207 76.03 -25.58 28.14
N SER A 208 74.88 -25.24 28.69
CA SER A 208 73.81 -26.19 29.01
C SER A 208 72.54 -25.73 28.31
N ASN A 209 72.43 -26.07 27.03
CA ASN A 209 71.14 -26.16 26.34
C ASN A 209 71.23 -27.25 25.28
N LYS A 210 71.17 -28.51 25.75
CA LYS A 210 70.68 -29.64 24.94
C LYS A 210 70.22 -30.81 25.81
N LEU A 211 68.91 -30.90 26.05
CA LEU A 211 68.19 -32.17 25.95
C LEU A 211 66.90 -31.95 25.17
N ASN A 212 66.59 -32.98 24.38
CA ASN A 212 65.81 -33.01 23.16
C ASN A 212 64.59 -33.94 23.32
N GLU A 213 63.68 -33.88 22.33
CA GLU A 213 62.60 -34.82 21.97
C GLU A 213 61.28 -34.73 22.75
N GLU A 214 60.09 -34.75 22.15
CA GLU A 214 59.63 -35.04 20.78
C GLU A 214 58.24 -34.38 20.60
N MET A 215 57.90 -33.91 19.38
CA MET A 215 56.71 -34.33 18.60
C MET A 215 56.37 -33.32 17.48
N LYS A 216 57.11 -33.49 16.38
CA LYS A 216 56.66 -33.61 14.97
C LYS A 216 55.58 -32.65 14.42
N HIS A 217 56.04 -31.88 13.41
CA HIS A 217 55.41 -31.57 12.09
C HIS A 217 54.03 -30.85 12.10
N VAL A 218 53.78 -29.74 11.39
CA VAL A 218 53.96 -29.48 9.94
C VAL A 218 53.96 -27.96 9.63
N LYS A 219 54.80 -27.64 8.66
CA LYS A 219 54.97 -26.48 7.77
C LYS A 219 53.72 -25.61 7.46
N LEU A 220 53.91 -24.29 7.60
CA LEU A 220 53.11 -23.22 6.98
C LEU A 220 53.59 -23.00 5.54
N GLU A 221 52.68 -23.02 4.56
CA GLU A 221 52.92 -22.45 3.23
C GLU A 221 51.64 -21.78 2.72
N ARG A 222 51.85 -20.66 2.03
CA ARG A 222 50.88 -19.61 1.68
C ARG A 222 50.31 -19.85 0.27
N MET A 223 49.11 -19.29 0.03
CA MET A 223 48.52 -18.80 -1.25
C MET A 223 47.41 -19.64 -1.95
N SER A 224 46.19 -19.07 -1.89
CA SER A 224 45.21 -18.81 -2.99
C SER A 224 44.35 -19.95 -3.62
N PRO A 225 43.16 -19.62 -4.21
CA PRO A 225 41.94 -20.45 -4.40
C PRO A 225 41.97 -21.25 -5.74
N PRO A 226 41.06 -22.21 -6.12
CA PRO A 226 39.58 -22.15 -6.10
C PRO A 226 38.79 -23.50 -6.00
N SER A 227 37.45 -23.43 -6.16
CA SER A 227 36.50 -24.45 -6.68
C SER A 227 36.01 -25.65 -5.83
N THR A 228 34.68 -25.75 -5.76
CA THR A 228 33.75 -26.84 -5.36
C THR A 228 34.01 -28.19 -6.04
N PRO A 229 33.65 -29.40 -5.52
CA PRO A 229 32.24 -29.87 -5.39
C PRO A 229 31.90 -30.89 -4.24
N VAL A 230 30.59 -31.07 -3.97
CA VAL A 230 29.83 -32.31 -3.59
C VAL A 230 30.41 -33.21 -2.46
N GLY A 231 29.76 -33.57 -1.35
CA GLY A 231 28.36 -33.63 -0.94
C GLY A 231 28.12 -34.99 -0.25
N THR A 232 27.41 -35.07 0.89
CA THR A 232 26.57 -36.24 1.26
C THR A 232 25.53 -35.84 2.31
N ALA A 233 24.28 -36.11 1.99
CA ALA A 233 23.05 -35.79 2.71
C ALA A 233 22.79 -36.78 3.88
N PRO A 234 21.70 -36.62 4.67
CA PRO A 234 20.36 -36.89 4.14
C PRO A 234 19.29 -35.89 4.62
N SER A 235 18.55 -35.29 3.68
CA SER A 235 17.08 -35.26 3.64
C SER A 235 16.57 -34.22 2.62
N THR A 236 15.77 -34.70 1.68
CA THR A 236 14.96 -33.95 0.70
C THR A 236 13.55 -34.54 0.73
N PRO A 237 12.54 -33.99 0.02
CA PRO A 237 12.32 -32.60 -0.40
C PRO A 237 10.89 -32.11 -0.04
N ARG A 238 10.68 -30.80 0.02
CA ARG A 238 9.84 -30.04 -0.96
C ARG A 238 9.58 -28.61 -0.50
N THR A 239 9.71 -27.73 -1.49
CA THR A 239 9.24 -26.34 -1.55
C THR A 239 7.74 -26.21 -1.29
N PRO A 240 7.25 -24.98 -1.06
CA PRO A 240 6.59 -24.34 -2.19
C PRO A 240 6.93 -22.85 -2.34
N SER A 241 7.31 -22.51 -3.57
CA SER A 241 6.82 -21.34 -4.27
C SER A 241 5.31 -21.49 -4.53
N GLN A 242 4.54 -20.41 -4.56
CA GLN A 242 3.80 -20.01 -5.77
C GLN A 242 2.79 -18.87 -5.56
N SER A 243 2.71 -18.11 -6.65
CA SER A 243 1.68 -17.22 -7.14
C SER A 243 0.25 -17.77 -7.17
N GLN A 244 -0.69 -16.85 -6.94
CA GLN A 244 -2.05 -16.74 -7.55
C GLN A 244 -3.09 -17.86 -7.26
N PRO A 245 -4.40 -17.54 -7.39
CA PRO A 245 -5.47 -18.14 -6.62
C PRO A 245 -6.17 -19.28 -7.36
N SER A 246 -6.69 -20.26 -6.62
CA SER A 246 -7.75 -21.16 -7.08
C SER A 246 -8.50 -21.80 -5.91
N LEU A 247 -9.74 -22.12 -6.21
CA LEU A 247 -10.92 -22.26 -5.37
C LEU A 247 -11.06 -23.67 -4.75
N ILE A 248 -11.79 -23.74 -3.62
CA ILE A 248 -12.57 -24.89 -3.08
C ILE A 248 -11.83 -25.98 -2.28
N GLY A 249 -12.31 -26.21 -1.04
CA GLY A 249 -12.38 -27.55 -0.45
C GLY A 249 -11.81 -27.65 0.97
N GLY A 250 -12.64 -27.36 1.98
CA GLY A 250 -12.22 -27.32 3.39
C GLY A 250 -11.92 -28.67 4.03
N THR A 251 -11.08 -28.63 5.06
CA THR A 251 -11.29 -29.27 6.37
C THR A 251 -10.24 -28.75 7.36
N GLY A 252 -10.69 -28.07 8.42
CA GLY A 252 -10.14 -28.23 9.76
C GLY A 252 -8.93 -27.40 10.24
N THR A 253 -8.36 -26.46 9.48
CA THR A 253 -7.32 -25.58 10.07
C THR A 253 -7.98 -24.51 10.95
N PRO A 254 -7.63 -24.39 12.24
CA PRO A 254 -8.20 -23.34 13.08
C PRO A 254 -7.76 -21.98 12.52
N LEU A 255 -8.74 -21.19 12.09
CA LEU A 255 -8.52 -19.83 11.58
C LEU A 255 -7.67 -19.05 12.59
N THR A 256 -6.64 -18.36 12.09
CA THR A 256 -5.81 -17.48 12.90
C THR A 256 -6.72 -16.47 13.63
N PRO A 257 -6.37 -16.03 14.87
CA PRO A 257 -7.20 -15.08 15.62
C PRO A 257 -7.58 -13.84 14.81
N SER A 258 -6.65 -13.34 13.99
CA SER A 258 -6.89 -12.20 13.09
C SER A 258 -7.89 -12.50 11.97
N ALA A 259 -7.83 -13.69 11.34
CA ALA A 259 -8.78 -14.10 10.31
C ALA A 259 -10.19 -14.28 10.90
N ARG A 260 -10.28 -14.80 12.13
CA ARG A 260 -11.55 -14.95 12.86
C ARG A 260 -12.18 -13.59 13.18
N ILE A 261 -11.41 -12.65 13.72
CA ILE A 261 -11.90 -11.32 14.08
C ILE A 261 -12.35 -10.55 12.82
N SER A 262 -11.57 -10.61 11.75
CA SER A 262 -11.93 -10.02 10.45
C SER A 262 -13.23 -10.60 9.89
N ALA A 263 -13.37 -11.93 9.89
CA ALA A 263 -14.59 -12.60 9.47
C ALA A 263 -15.81 -12.19 10.32
N LEU A 264 -15.67 -12.09 11.64
CA LEU A 264 -16.75 -11.64 12.53
C LEU A 264 -17.15 -10.18 12.28
N ASN A 265 -16.20 -9.29 12.01
CA ASN A 265 -16.49 -7.90 11.67
C ASN A 265 -17.25 -7.79 10.35
N ILE A 266 -16.82 -8.54 9.32
CA ILE A 266 -17.50 -8.59 8.02
C ILE A 266 -18.92 -9.13 8.18
N VAL A 267 -19.10 -10.22 8.92
CA VAL A 267 -20.43 -10.79 9.20
C VAL A 267 -21.28 -9.80 9.99
N GLY A 268 -20.71 -9.09 10.97
CA GLY A 268 -21.40 -8.05 11.74
C GLY A 268 -21.87 -6.87 10.86
N ASP A 269 -21.04 -6.43 9.91
CA ASP A 269 -21.39 -5.38 8.97
C ASP A 269 -22.47 -5.82 7.98
N LEU A 270 -22.40 -7.07 7.50
CA LEU A 270 -23.42 -7.65 6.65
C LEU A 270 -24.77 -7.74 7.37
N LEU A 271 -24.79 -8.24 8.62
CA LEU A 271 -26.02 -8.30 9.41
C LEU A 271 -26.63 -6.91 9.65
N ARG A 272 -25.81 -5.89 9.88
CA ARG A 272 -26.28 -4.51 10.04
C ARG A 272 -26.87 -3.95 8.75
N LYS A 273 -26.25 -4.23 7.60
CA LYS A 273 -26.76 -3.85 6.27
C LYS A 273 -28.04 -4.60 5.92
N VAL A 274 -28.12 -5.90 6.21
CA VAL A 274 -29.34 -6.71 6.03
C VAL A 274 -30.46 -6.16 6.90
N GLY A 275 -30.22 -5.86 8.18
CA GLY A 275 -31.22 -5.24 9.06
C GLY A 275 -31.71 -3.87 8.55
N ALA A 276 -30.82 -3.04 8.00
CA ALA A 276 -31.20 -1.77 7.39
C ALA A 276 -32.04 -1.97 6.10
N LEU A 277 -31.71 -2.98 5.30
CA LEU A 277 -32.47 -3.34 4.10
C LEU A 277 -33.84 -3.92 4.47
N GLU A 278 -33.93 -4.78 5.48
CA GLU A 278 -35.19 -5.32 5.98
C GLU A 278 -36.10 -4.22 6.54
N SER A 279 -35.53 -3.24 7.26
CA SER A 279 -36.28 -2.06 7.73
C SER A 279 -36.82 -1.21 6.57
N LYS A 280 -36.00 -0.97 5.53
CA LYS A 280 -36.45 -0.28 4.31
C LYS A 280 -37.52 -1.09 3.56
N LEU A 281 -37.37 -2.40 3.45
CA LEU A 281 -38.30 -3.28 2.74
C LEU A 281 -39.64 -3.38 3.51
N ALA A 282 -39.60 -3.43 4.84
CA ALA A 282 -40.77 -3.32 5.69
C ALA A 282 -41.47 -1.95 5.50
N SER A 283 -40.69 -0.87 5.41
CA SER A 283 -41.22 0.47 5.12
C SER A 283 -41.88 0.55 3.74
N CYS A 284 -41.27 -0.04 2.70
CA CYS A 284 -41.86 -0.10 1.36
C CYS A 284 -43.13 -0.96 1.33
N ARG A 285 -43.15 -2.09 2.04
CA ARG A 285 -44.32 -2.95 2.15
C ARG A 285 -45.47 -2.24 2.87
N ASN A 286 -45.19 -1.43 3.89
CA ASN A 286 -46.19 -0.59 4.54
C ASN A 286 -46.69 0.52 3.60
N PHE A 287 -45.81 1.15 2.82
CA PHE A 287 -46.21 2.15 1.81
C PHE A 287 -47.13 1.56 0.72
N VAL A 288 -46.89 0.32 0.32
CA VAL A 288 -47.73 -0.41 -0.65
C VAL A 288 -49.06 -0.86 -0.01
N LYS A 289 -49.10 -1.09 1.31
CA LYS A 289 -50.31 -1.48 2.05
C LYS A 289 -51.16 -0.28 2.49
N GLU A 290 -50.55 0.89 2.69
CA GLU A 290 -51.22 2.16 3.01
C GLU A 290 -51.73 2.92 1.77
N GLN A 291 -51.55 2.40 0.55
CA GLN A 291 -52.37 2.80 -0.60
C GLN A 291 -53.65 1.96 -0.65
N PRO A 292 -54.79 2.40 -0.09
CA PRO A 292 -56.07 1.90 -0.56
C PRO A 292 -56.21 2.32 -2.02
N ARG A 293 -56.68 1.40 -2.86
CA ARG A 293 -57.06 1.67 -4.25
C ARG A 293 -58.05 2.83 -4.30
N THR A 294 -57.59 4.06 -4.51
CA THR A 294 -58.43 5.20 -4.85
C THR A 294 -57.95 5.83 -6.14
N LYS A 295 -58.86 5.85 -7.11
CA LYS A 295 -58.72 6.39 -8.45
C LYS A 295 -58.44 7.90 -8.42
N SER A 296 -57.77 8.33 -9.50
CA SER A 296 -57.82 9.65 -10.14
C SER A 296 -57.00 10.78 -9.52
N GLY A 297 -56.42 11.59 -10.41
CA GLY A 297 -56.13 12.99 -10.14
C GLY A 297 -54.64 13.33 -10.06
N SER A 298 -54.07 13.67 -11.22
CA SER A 298 -53.18 14.83 -11.41
C SER A 298 -52.82 15.61 -10.13
N ALA A 299 -51.55 15.58 -9.75
CA ALA A 299 -50.82 16.75 -9.22
C ALA A 299 -49.34 16.42 -9.03
N SER A 300 -48.48 16.95 -9.90
CA SER A 300 -47.08 17.18 -9.58
C SER A 300 -46.98 18.32 -8.56
N PRO A 301 -46.04 18.29 -7.62
CA PRO A 301 -45.49 19.51 -7.05
C PRO A 301 -44.01 19.61 -7.42
N MET A 302 -43.71 20.42 -8.44
CA MET A 302 -42.46 21.18 -8.44
C MET A 302 -42.61 22.26 -7.38
N GLU A 303 -41.83 22.22 -6.31
CA GLU A 303 -41.47 23.45 -5.62
C GLU A 303 -40.13 23.31 -4.88
N SER A 304 -39.19 24.14 -5.32
CA SER A 304 -37.85 24.32 -4.81
C SER A 304 -37.86 25.55 -3.89
N PRO A 305 -37.43 25.47 -2.61
CA PRO A 305 -37.34 26.67 -1.78
C PRO A 305 -35.93 27.29 -1.89
N ARG A 306 -35.82 28.40 -2.62
CA ARG A 306 -34.65 29.30 -2.58
C ARG A 306 -34.79 30.31 -1.42
N ALA A 307 -33.86 30.20 -0.47
CA ALA A 307 -33.23 31.22 0.40
C ALA A 307 -34.09 32.36 1.03
N LYS A 308 -34.12 32.38 2.38
CA LYS A 308 -34.23 33.61 3.19
C LYS A 308 -32.88 33.94 3.84
N ARG A 309 -32.33 35.09 3.44
CA ARG A 309 -31.22 35.80 4.09
C ARG A 309 -31.61 36.19 5.51
N PHE A 310 -30.74 35.93 6.49
CA PHE A 310 -30.72 36.65 7.76
C PHE A 310 -29.44 37.47 7.86
N ASN A 311 -29.62 38.77 8.07
CA ASN A 311 -28.60 39.78 8.24
C ASN A 311 -28.35 39.95 9.74
N ARG A 312 -27.11 39.80 10.23
CA ARG A 312 -26.68 40.35 11.53
C ARG A 312 -25.21 40.74 11.44
N GLY A 313 -24.94 42.04 11.57
CA GLY A 313 -23.61 42.63 11.44
C GLY A 313 -22.79 42.63 12.74
N GLY A 314 -21.52 42.25 12.59
CA GLY A 314 -20.24 42.82 13.10
C GLY A 314 -20.02 43.17 14.59
N PRO A 315 -18.80 43.62 14.98
CA PRO A 315 -17.47 43.49 14.34
C PRO A 315 -16.36 42.99 15.31
N GLY A 316 -15.16 42.63 14.82
CA GLY A 316 -14.01 42.37 15.71
C GLY A 316 -12.72 41.84 15.07
N GLN A 317 -11.86 42.79 14.66
CA GLN A 317 -10.38 42.79 14.66
C GLN A 317 -9.53 41.73 13.92
N THR A 318 -8.69 42.25 13.03
CA THR A 318 -7.41 41.71 12.52
C THR A 318 -6.27 41.99 13.54
N PRO A 319 -5.05 41.40 13.42
CA PRO A 319 -4.05 41.90 12.44
C PRO A 319 -3.07 40.86 11.82
N GLN A 320 -2.60 41.21 10.60
CA GLN A 320 -1.23 41.12 10.03
C GLN A 320 -0.55 39.74 9.85
N SER A 321 -0.25 39.26 8.63
CA SER A 321 0.75 39.65 7.59
C SER A 321 2.21 39.27 7.89
N ILE A 322 2.82 38.44 7.02
CA ILE A 322 4.25 38.39 6.59
C ILE A 322 4.30 37.37 5.41
N VAL A 323 4.33 37.81 4.15
CA VAL A 323 5.48 38.06 3.23
C VAL A 323 6.09 36.81 2.57
N LYS A 324 6.17 36.92 1.23
CA LYS A 324 6.67 36.04 0.17
C LYS A 324 8.10 35.50 0.36
N MET A 325 8.41 34.37 -0.31
CA MET A 325 9.56 34.35 -1.23
C MET A 325 9.46 33.25 -2.30
N THR A 326 9.43 33.69 -3.55
CA THR A 326 9.85 32.99 -4.77
C THR A 326 11.36 32.73 -4.76
N ALA A 327 11.80 31.58 -5.28
CA ALA A 327 13.11 31.47 -5.92
C ALA A 327 13.08 30.38 -6.99
N ALA A 328 13.50 30.79 -8.19
CA ALA A 328 13.85 29.95 -9.32
C ALA A 328 15.26 29.36 -9.12
N VAL A 329 15.49 28.15 -9.64
CA VAL A 329 16.71 27.72 -10.32
C VAL A 329 16.30 26.80 -11.45
#